data_AF-A0A5M8NU47-F1
#
_entry.id   AF-A0A5M8NU47-F1
#
_cell.length_a   1.000
_cell.length_b   1.000
_cell.length_c   1.000
_cell.angle_alpha   90.00
_cell.angle_beta   90.00
_cell.angle_gamma   90.00
#
_symmetry.space_group_name_H-M   'P 1'
#
loop_
_entity.id
_entity.type
_entity.pdbx_description
1 polymer ?
#
loop_
_entity_poly.entity_id
_entity_poly.type
_entity_poly.pdbx_seq_one_letter_code
_entity_poly.pdbx_strand_id
1 'polypeptide(L)'
;MPGEATCLVESKDCPVKTDIDGWHYKDLKFLMTDIDAMLASNRMESVVIFAILLAIALLAVFDTQILSIFRRQKEIGTYIALGMTSRRVTRLFTLEGTSFSILAILVSLVWGTPLLAWFAKTGFKIPDFSENTVMGDTLYPAYEITSILLSITLIIFLSALISYLPARKIAKQNVVEALKGKIN
;
A
#
# COMPACT_ATOMS: atom_id res chain seq x y z
N MET A 1 -12.67 14.32 48.27
CA MET A 1 -13.59 14.91 49.27
C MET A 1 -14.39 16.02 48.61
N PRO A 2 -15.56 16.48 49.12
CA PRO A 2 -16.25 17.61 48.51
C PRO A 2 -15.37 18.87 48.58
N GLY A 3 -15.00 19.44 47.43
CA GLY A 3 -14.21 20.68 47.34
C GLY A 3 -12.74 20.54 46.95
N GLU A 4 -12.25 19.34 46.63
CA GLU A 4 -10.86 19.14 46.15
C GLU A 4 -10.81 19.14 44.62
N ALA A 5 -9.89 19.94 44.04
CA ALA A 5 -9.61 19.91 42.61
C ALA A 5 -8.67 18.74 42.29
N THR A 6 -9.02 17.92 41.31
CA THR A 6 -8.19 16.76 40.87
C THR A 6 -7.23 17.13 39.74
N CYS A 7 -7.54 18.17 38.96
CA CYS A 7 -6.72 18.66 37.86
C CYS A 7 -6.75 20.19 37.82
N LEU A 8 -5.59 20.82 37.66
CA LEU A 8 -5.44 22.25 37.37
C LEU A 8 -5.00 22.40 35.92
N VAL A 9 -5.77 23.13 35.11
CA VAL A 9 -5.41 23.41 33.71
C VAL A 9 -4.79 24.80 33.65
N GLU A 10 -3.49 24.87 33.41
CA GLU A 10 -2.77 26.13 33.29
C GLU A 10 -2.82 26.69 31.86
N SER A 11 -2.83 28.02 31.76
CA SER A 11 -2.66 28.71 30.48
C SER A 11 -1.24 28.53 29.94
N LYS A 12 -1.08 28.64 28.61
CA LYS A 12 0.18 28.36 27.89
C LYS A 12 1.40 29.19 28.36
N ASP A 13 1.15 30.33 29.02
CA ASP A 13 2.16 31.28 29.48
C ASP A 13 2.55 31.12 30.97
N CYS A 14 2.10 30.06 31.64
CA CYS A 14 2.46 29.81 33.04
C CYS A 14 3.95 29.42 33.16
N PRO A 15 4.73 30.07 34.05
CA PRO A 15 6.16 29.78 34.22
C PRO A 15 6.44 28.48 35.00
N VAL A 16 5.40 27.87 35.58
CA VAL A 16 5.51 26.65 36.38
C VAL A 16 5.52 25.43 35.45
N LYS A 17 6.66 24.73 35.39
CA LYS A 17 6.85 23.52 34.57
C LYS A 17 7.45 22.36 35.38
N THR A 18 7.35 22.44 36.69
CA THR A 18 7.97 21.52 37.63
C THR A 18 6.94 21.05 38.63
N ASP A 19 7.11 19.83 39.15
CA ASP A 19 6.26 19.29 40.21
C ASP A 19 6.31 20.21 41.45
N ILE A 20 5.15 20.47 42.04
CA ILE A 20 5.03 21.29 43.25
C ILE A 20 4.21 20.51 44.27
N ASP A 21 4.80 20.22 45.43
CA ASP A 21 4.11 19.84 46.67
C ASP A 21 2.89 18.90 46.50
N GLY A 22 3.13 17.69 45.99
CA GLY A 22 2.11 16.66 45.75
C GLY A 22 1.34 16.77 44.43
N TRP A 23 1.58 17.83 43.64
CA TRP A 23 1.05 18.00 42.28
C TRP A 23 2.09 17.64 41.23
N HIS A 24 1.73 16.69 40.37
CA HIS A 24 2.56 16.25 39.26
C HIS A 24 2.24 17.02 37.99
N TYR A 25 3.25 17.67 37.42
CA TYR A 25 3.14 18.37 36.15
C TYR A 25 3.03 17.35 35.00
N LYS A 26 1.94 17.40 34.25
CA LYS A 26 1.72 16.59 33.05
C LYS A 26 1.87 17.46 31.82
N ASP A 27 2.96 17.24 31.08
CA ASP A 27 3.23 17.95 29.83
C ASP A 27 2.23 17.51 28.73
N LEU A 28 2.09 18.34 27.69
CA LEU A 28 1.23 18.05 26.53
C LEU A 28 1.57 16.69 25.90
N LYS A 29 2.85 16.32 25.88
CA LYS A 29 3.30 15.02 25.39
C LYS A 29 2.73 13.86 26.21
N PHE A 30 2.63 14.00 27.53
CA PHE A 30 2.00 13.00 28.39
C PHE A 30 0.51 12.88 28.07
N LEU A 31 -0.18 14.02 27.90
CA LEU A 31 -1.61 14.03 27.56
C LEU A 31 -1.91 13.47 26.16
N MET A 32 -0.98 13.61 25.22
CA MET A 32 -1.07 13.04 23.88
C MET A 32 -0.59 11.60 23.78
N THR A 33 0.10 11.06 24.79
CA THR A 33 0.72 9.72 24.72
C THR A 33 -0.31 8.63 24.41
N ASP A 34 -1.51 8.71 24.99
CA ASP A 34 -2.58 7.74 24.73
C ASP A 34 -3.13 7.85 23.29
N ILE A 35 -3.27 9.08 22.77
CA ILE A 35 -3.70 9.33 21.38
C ILE A 35 -2.62 8.85 20.40
N ASP A 36 -1.34 9.15 20.67
CA ASP A 36 -0.21 8.70 19.86
C ASP A 36 -0.11 7.17 19.84
N ALA A 37 -0.35 6.50 20.98
CA ALA A 37 -0.39 5.05 21.07
C ALA A 37 -1.56 4.46 20.25
N MET A 38 -2.75 5.07 20.31
CA MET A 38 -3.91 4.67 19.49
C MET A 38 -3.65 4.87 17.99
N LEU A 39 -3.05 5.99 17.60
CA LEU A 39 -2.68 6.26 16.20
C LEU A 39 -1.62 5.27 15.68
N ALA A 40 -0.64 4.92 16.52
CA ALA A 40 0.37 3.92 16.18
C ALA A 40 -0.24 2.53 15.97
N SER A 41 -1.20 2.12 16.81
CA SER A 41 -1.92 0.85 16.66
C SER A 41 -2.74 0.80 15.36
N ASN A 42 -3.54 1.83 15.09
CA ASN A 42 -4.34 1.93 13.86
C ASN A 42 -3.48 1.92 12.59
N ARG A 43 -2.29 2.52 12.65
CA ARG A 43 -1.32 2.50 11.55
C ARG A 43 -0.78 1.10 11.28
N MET A 44 -0.50 0.32 12.33
CA MET A 44 -0.02 -1.06 12.20
C MET A 44 -1.06 -1.93 11.50
N GLU A 45 -2.31 -1.87 11.95
CA GLU A 45 -3.43 -2.62 11.35
C GLU A 45 -3.59 -2.29 9.87
N SER A 46 -3.57 -0.99 9.55
CA SER A 46 -3.68 -0.51 8.16
C SER A 46 -2.55 -1.05 7.27
N VAL A 47 -1.31 -1.08 7.78
CA VAL A 47 -0.15 -1.60 7.04
C VAL A 47 -0.28 -3.11 6.79
N VAL A 48 -0.75 -3.87 7.78
CA VAL A 48 -0.94 -5.32 7.63
C VAL A 48 -2.01 -5.64 6.57
N ILE A 49 -3.16 -4.98 6.63
CA ILE A 49 -4.25 -5.16 5.65
C ILE A 49 -3.76 -4.76 4.25
N PHE A 50 -3.08 -3.62 4.14
CA PHE A 50 -2.50 -3.16 2.87
C PHE A 50 -1.51 -4.17 2.30
N ALA A 51 -0.62 -4.73 3.12
CA ALA A 51 0.35 -5.73 2.69
C ALA A 51 -0.31 -7.01 2.18
N ILE A 52 -1.38 -7.48 2.84
CA ILE A 52 -2.13 -8.66 2.41
C ILE A 52 -2.83 -8.40 1.07
N LEU A 53 -3.55 -7.28 0.94
CA LEU A 53 -4.24 -6.91 -0.30
C LEU A 53 -3.25 -6.75 -1.47
N LEU A 54 -2.11 -6.12 -1.19
CA LEU A 54 -1.02 -5.98 -2.15
C LEU A 54 -0.49 -7.34 -2.57
N ALA A 55 -0.24 -8.27 -1.64
CA ALA A 55 0.22 -9.62 -1.96
C ALA A 55 -0.77 -10.38 -2.85
N ILE A 56 -2.07 -10.30 -2.56
CA ILE A 56 -3.12 -10.94 -3.37
C ILE A 56 -3.15 -10.34 -4.79
N ALA A 57 -3.10 -9.02 -4.91
CA ALA A 57 -3.09 -8.35 -6.21
C ALA A 57 -1.85 -8.75 -7.03
N LEU A 58 -0.70 -8.84 -6.38
CA LEU A 58 0.56 -9.24 -6.98
C LEU A 58 0.58 -10.71 -7.41
N LEU A 59 -0.03 -11.61 -6.64
CA LEU A 59 -0.23 -13.01 -7.04
C LEU A 59 -1.13 -13.12 -8.27
N ALA A 60 -2.21 -12.35 -8.34
CA ALA A 60 -3.08 -12.34 -9.53
C ALA A 60 -2.33 -11.87 -10.79
N VAL A 61 -1.49 -10.84 -10.67
CA VAL A 61 -0.61 -10.40 -11.76
C VAL A 61 0.41 -11.48 -12.11
N PHE A 62 1.00 -12.14 -11.12
CA PHE A 62 1.97 -13.20 -11.34
C PHE A 62 1.38 -14.38 -12.13
N ASP A 63 0.22 -14.89 -11.72
CA ASP A 63 -0.43 -16.04 -12.34
C ASP A 63 -0.83 -15.74 -13.78
N THR A 64 -1.38 -14.55 -14.02
CA THR A 64 -1.76 -14.09 -15.37
C THR A 64 -0.54 -13.93 -16.28
N GLN A 65 0.56 -13.37 -15.78
CA GLN A 65 1.80 -13.21 -16.54
C GLN A 65 2.44 -14.56 -16.88
N ILE A 66 2.51 -15.48 -15.93
CA ILE A 66 3.02 -16.83 -16.16
C ILE A 66 2.20 -17.52 -17.24
N LEU A 67 0.87 -17.56 -17.09
CA LEU A 67 -0.01 -18.23 -18.04
C LEU A 67 0.13 -17.63 -19.45
N SER A 68 0.22 -16.30 -19.56
CA SER A 68 0.43 -15.59 -20.82
C SER A 68 1.73 -16.01 -21.50
N ILE A 69 2.84 -16.06 -20.76
CA ILE A 69 4.15 -16.47 -21.29
C ILE A 69 4.13 -17.95 -21.71
N PHE A 70 3.51 -18.82 -20.92
CA PHE A 70 3.37 -20.25 -21.27
C PHE A 70 2.62 -20.46 -22.58
N ARG A 71 1.52 -19.73 -22.80
CA ARG A 71 0.76 -19.80 -24.06
C ARG A 71 1.55 -19.31 -25.27
N ARG A 72 2.54 -18.43 -25.08
CA ARG A 72 3.38 -17.83 -26.12
C ARG A 72 4.77 -18.50 -26.28
N GLN A 73 4.99 -19.68 -25.70
CA GLN A 73 6.29 -20.37 -25.81
C GLN A 73 6.72 -20.65 -27.26
N LYS A 74 5.77 -20.97 -28.16
CA LYS A 74 6.08 -21.21 -29.58
C LYS A 74 6.59 -19.94 -30.27
N GLU A 75 5.96 -18.80 -30.00
CA GLU A 75 6.39 -17.50 -30.53
C GLU A 75 7.78 -17.11 -30.01
N ILE A 76 8.04 -17.34 -28.72
CA ILE A 76 9.35 -17.14 -28.09
C ILE A 76 10.44 -17.98 -28.79
N GLY A 77 10.13 -19.24 -29.11
CA GLY A 77 11.03 -20.11 -29.87
C GLY A 77 11.33 -19.61 -31.27
N THR A 78 10.32 -19.08 -31.97
CA THR A 78 10.52 -18.45 -33.28
C THR A 78 11.43 -17.23 -33.17
N TYR A 79 11.24 -16.35 -32.18
CA TYR A 79 12.12 -15.18 -32.00
C TYR A 79 13.58 -15.58 -31.74
N ILE A 80 13.81 -16.58 -30.90
CA ILE A 80 15.17 -17.06 -30.61
C ILE A 80 15.79 -17.72 -31.85
N ALA A 81 15.01 -18.50 -32.62
CA ALA A 81 15.46 -19.11 -33.87
C ALA A 81 15.82 -18.07 -34.94
N LEU A 82 15.16 -16.90 -34.93
CA LEU A 82 15.49 -15.75 -35.77
C LEU A 82 16.69 -14.92 -35.25
N GLY A 83 17.36 -15.36 -34.17
CA GLY A 83 18.57 -14.75 -33.64
C GLY A 83 18.35 -13.76 -32.48
N MET A 84 17.14 -13.67 -31.93
CA MET A 84 16.86 -12.81 -30.77
C MET A 84 17.45 -13.42 -29.49
N THR A 85 18.22 -12.63 -28.74
CA THR A 85 18.80 -13.09 -27.46
C THR A 85 17.74 -13.22 -26.37
N SER A 86 17.88 -14.19 -25.46
CA SER A 86 16.96 -14.41 -24.34
C SER A 86 16.70 -13.14 -23.51
N ARG A 87 17.69 -12.25 -23.37
CA ARG A 87 17.54 -10.96 -22.68
C ARG A 87 16.58 -10.02 -23.39
N ARG A 88 16.62 -9.97 -24.73
CA ARG A 88 15.74 -9.12 -25.52
C ARG A 88 14.30 -9.64 -25.44
N VAL A 89 14.11 -10.96 -25.37
CA VAL A 89 12.80 -11.59 -25.18
C VAL A 89 12.25 -11.24 -23.81
N THR A 90 13.01 -11.45 -22.74
CA THR A 90 12.58 -11.06 -21.39
C THR A 90 12.20 -9.59 -21.33
N ARG A 91 13.00 -8.69 -21.92
CA ARG A 91 12.69 -7.24 -21.94
C ARG A 91 11.40 -6.92 -22.68
N LEU A 92 11.11 -7.60 -23.78
CA LEU A 92 9.87 -7.40 -24.54
C LEU A 92 8.64 -7.74 -23.68
N PHE A 93 8.64 -8.90 -23.03
CA PHE A 93 7.53 -9.32 -22.17
C PHE A 93 7.42 -8.48 -20.89
N THR A 94 8.55 -8.04 -20.30
CA THR A 94 8.51 -7.09 -19.19
C THR A 94 7.90 -5.76 -19.63
N LEU A 95 8.21 -5.26 -20.84
CA LEU A 95 7.61 -4.03 -21.37
C LEU A 95 6.11 -4.17 -21.60
N GLU A 96 5.66 -5.32 -22.11
CA GLU A 96 4.24 -5.64 -22.23
C GLU A 96 3.54 -5.63 -20.86
N GLY A 97 4.14 -6.29 -19.86
CA GLY A 97 3.65 -6.29 -18.48
C GLY A 97 3.61 -4.90 -17.82
N THR A 98 4.63 -4.06 -18.04
CA THR A 98 4.62 -2.67 -17.56
C THR A 98 3.57 -1.81 -18.24
N SER A 99 3.25 -2.10 -19.51
CA SER A 99 2.20 -1.36 -20.25
C SER A 99 0.83 -1.58 -19.62
N PHE A 100 0.53 -2.81 -19.15
CA PHE A 100 -0.67 -3.09 -18.37
C PHE A 100 -0.72 -2.29 -17.06
N SER A 101 0.42 -2.09 -16.38
CA SER A 101 0.47 -1.29 -15.15
C SER A 101 0.14 0.18 -15.42
N ILE A 102 0.61 0.74 -16.55
CA ILE A 102 0.27 2.10 -16.96
C ILE A 102 -1.23 2.25 -17.23
N LEU A 103 -1.82 1.29 -17.95
CA LEU A 103 -3.27 1.28 -18.19
C LEU A 103 -4.07 1.17 -16.89
N ALA A 104 -3.63 0.33 -15.95
CA ALA A 104 -4.27 0.19 -14.65
C ALA A 104 -4.26 1.51 -13.86
N ILE A 105 -3.18 2.30 -13.94
CA ILE A 105 -3.11 3.62 -13.30
C ILE A 105 -4.09 4.59 -13.92
N LEU A 106 -4.19 4.63 -15.25
CA LEU A 106 -5.14 5.51 -15.93
C LEU A 106 -6.57 5.19 -15.52
N VAL A 107 -6.93 3.91 -15.50
CA VAL A 107 -8.24 3.45 -15.02
C VAL A 107 -8.44 3.82 -13.55
N SER A 108 -7.42 3.61 -12.70
CA SER A 108 -7.47 3.94 -11.28
C SER A 108 -7.60 5.45 -11.03
N LEU A 109 -7.01 6.31 -11.86
CA LEU A 109 -7.19 7.76 -11.74
C LEU A 109 -8.61 8.18 -12.13
N VAL A 110 -9.16 7.61 -13.21
CA VAL A 110 -10.51 7.92 -13.68
C VAL A 110 -11.57 7.51 -12.66
N TRP A 111 -11.42 6.33 -12.04
CA TRP A 111 -12.40 5.80 -11.09
C TRP A 111 -12.09 6.09 -9.63
N GLY A 112 -10.81 6.19 -9.28
CA GLY A 112 -10.35 6.42 -7.91
C GLY A 112 -10.51 7.87 -7.48
N THR A 113 -10.26 8.85 -8.36
CA THR A 113 -10.40 10.27 -7.97
C THR A 113 -11.84 10.66 -7.60
N PRO A 114 -12.90 10.26 -8.34
CA PRO A 114 -14.28 10.55 -7.94
C PRO A 114 -14.67 9.78 -6.67
N LEU A 115 -14.18 8.55 -6.51
CA LEU A 115 -14.43 7.73 -5.32
C LEU A 115 -13.82 8.37 -4.07
N LEU A 116 -12.55 8.78 -4.13
CA LEU A 116 -11.84 9.50 -3.07
C LEU A 116 -12.55 10.81 -2.73
N ALA A 117 -12.98 11.58 -3.73
CA ALA A 117 -13.73 12.81 -3.53
C ALA A 117 -15.10 12.58 -2.86
N TRP A 118 -15.76 11.47 -3.18
CA TRP A 118 -17.02 11.08 -2.56
C TRP A 118 -16.83 10.65 -1.09
N PHE A 119 -15.79 9.87 -0.79
CA PHE A 119 -15.41 9.52 0.58
C PHE A 119 -15.01 10.74 1.41
N ALA A 120 -14.26 11.68 0.81
CA ALA A 120 -13.87 12.92 1.47
C ALA A 120 -15.08 13.81 1.85
N LYS A 121 -16.18 13.75 1.09
CA LYS A 121 -17.42 14.50 1.40
C LYS A 121 -18.32 13.79 2.39
N THR A 122 -18.48 12.48 2.24
CA THR A 122 -19.46 11.70 3.03
C THR A 122 -18.93 11.41 4.43
N GLY A 123 -17.61 11.27 4.59
CA GLY A 123 -16.97 10.90 5.85
C GLY A 123 -17.34 9.47 6.28
N PHE A 124 -16.56 8.90 7.21
CA PHE A 124 -16.96 7.68 7.88
C PHE A 124 -17.72 8.05 9.16
N LYS A 125 -18.98 7.63 9.25
CA LYS A 125 -19.71 7.65 10.52
C LYS A 125 -19.12 6.57 11.42
N ILE A 126 -18.56 6.98 12.54
CA ILE A 126 -18.13 6.02 13.56
C ILE A 126 -19.42 5.49 14.20
N PRO A 127 -19.67 4.17 14.24
CA PRO A 127 -20.75 3.64 15.08
C PRO A 127 -20.50 4.08 16.52
N ASP A 128 -21.53 4.41 17.29
CA ASP A 128 -21.41 4.90 18.67
C ASP A 128 -20.71 3.86 19.58
N PHE A 129 -19.38 3.84 19.53
CA PHE A 129 -18.53 3.06 20.41
C PHE A 129 -18.22 3.95 21.61
N SER A 130 -19.16 3.93 22.55
CA SER A 130 -19.11 4.53 23.89
C SER A 130 -19.32 6.04 23.98
N GLU A 131 -20.21 6.42 24.91
CA GLU A 131 -20.59 7.79 25.33
C GLU A 131 -19.42 8.67 25.83
N ASN A 132 -18.17 8.19 25.77
CA ASN A 132 -17.01 8.82 26.40
C ASN A 132 -15.92 9.26 25.40
N THR A 133 -16.15 9.17 24.10
CA THR A 133 -15.14 9.57 23.11
C THR A 133 -15.37 11.02 22.67
N VAL A 134 -14.45 11.93 23.01
CA VAL A 134 -14.42 13.34 22.56
C VAL A 134 -13.98 13.45 21.08
N MET A 135 -14.18 12.40 20.28
CA MET A 135 -13.97 12.42 18.84
C MET A 135 -15.33 12.68 18.19
N GLY A 136 -15.43 13.74 17.37
CA GLY A 136 -16.66 14.06 16.67
C GLY A 136 -17.19 12.91 15.78
N ASP A 137 -18.50 12.91 15.57
CA ASP A 137 -19.30 11.83 14.95
C ASP A 137 -18.88 11.42 13.52
N THR A 138 -17.94 12.14 12.90
CA THR A 138 -17.49 11.89 11.54
C THR A 138 -15.97 11.99 11.40
N LEU A 139 -15.35 10.91 10.92
CA LEU A 139 -13.94 10.89 10.52
C LEU A 139 -13.83 11.28 9.05
N TYR A 140 -13.13 12.39 8.80
CA TYR A 140 -12.74 12.80 7.46
C TYR A 140 -11.33 12.28 7.17
N PRO A 141 -11.16 11.40 6.16
CA PRO A 141 -9.84 10.93 5.80
C PRO A 141 -9.00 12.08 5.21
N ALA A 142 -7.89 12.40 5.86
CA ALA A 142 -6.91 13.34 5.34
C ALA A 142 -5.99 12.60 4.35
N TYR A 143 -6.12 12.91 3.06
CA TYR A 143 -5.28 12.32 2.03
C TYR A 143 -4.11 13.25 1.71
N GLU A 144 -2.90 12.84 2.09
CA GLU A 144 -1.68 13.51 1.65
C GLU A 144 -1.31 13.07 0.23
N ILE A 145 -1.03 14.05 -0.65
CA ILE A 145 -0.62 13.80 -2.04
C ILE A 145 0.64 12.94 -2.11
N THR A 146 1.57 13.16 -1.17
CA THR A 146 2.82 12.39 -1.01
C THR A 146 2.54 10.90 -0.79
N SER A 147 1.57 10.57 0.07
CA SER A 147 1.18 9.18 0.37
C SER A 147 0.56 8.49 -0.85
N ILE A 148 -0.28 9.21 -1.61
CA ILE A 148 -0.87 8.69 -2.85
C ILE A 148 0.23 8.38 -3.87
N LEU A 149 1.11 9.34 -4.14
CA LEU A 149 2.19 9.17 -5.11
C LEU A 149 3.15 8.03 -4.73
N LEU A 150 3.46 7.91 -3.43
CA LEU A 150 4.29 6.82 -2.91
C LEU A 150 3.62 5.46 -3.15
N SER A 151 2.31 5.33 -2.88
CA SER A 151 1.57 4.08 -3.08
C SER A 151 1.55 3.66 -4.56
N ILE A 152 1.30 4.60 -5.47
CA ILE A 152 1.29 4.35 -6.93
C ILE A 152 2.68 3.88 -7.39
N THR A 153 3.73 4.59 -6.95
CA THR A 153 5.12 4.26 -7.31
C THR A 153 5.52 2.89 -6.80
N LEU A 154 5.13 2.55 -5.56
CA LEU A 154 5.37 1.25 -4.96
C LEU A 154 4.66 0.14 -5.76
N ILE A 155 3.39 0.34 -6.13
CA ILE A 155 2.63 -0.66 -6.89
C ILE A 155 3.26 -0.90 -8.26
N ILE A 156 3.65 0.14 -8.99
CA ILE A 156 4.35 0.02 -10.29
C ILE A 156 5.65 -0.75 -10.13
N PHE A 157 6.43 -0.40 -9.10
CA PHE A 157 7.72 -1.02 -8.87
C PHE A 157 7.57 -2.52 -8.57
N LEU A 158 6.61 -2.89 -7.70
CA LEU A 158 6.34 -4.29 -7.37
C LEU A 158 5.74 -5.06 -8.55
N SER A 159 4.82 -4.47 -9.31
CA SER A 159 4.24 -5.14 -10.48
C SER A 159 5.30 -5.41 -11.55
N ALA A 160 6.19 -4.45 -11.81
CA ALA A 160 7.31 -4.62 -12.73
C ALA A 160 8.29 -5.70 -12.24
N LEU A 161 8.60 -5.71 -10.95
CA LEU A 161 9.48 -6.72 -10.35
C LEU A 161 8.90 -8.12 -10.51
N ILE A 162 7.61 -8.28 -10.22
CA ILE A 162 6.92 -9.57 -10.31
C ILE A 162 6.76 -10.04 -11.75
N SER A 163 6.49 -9.14 -12.69
CA SER A 163 6.44 -9.47 -14.13
C SER A 163 7.81 -9.90 -14.67
N TYR A 164 8.90 -9.33 -14.16
CA TYR A 164 10.26 -9.67 -14.57
C TYR A 164 10.71 -11.07 -14.14
N LEU A 165 10.31 -11.53 -12.94
CA LEU A 165 10.72 -12.83 -12.38
C LEU A 165 10.41 -14.05 -13.29
N PRO A 166 9.17 -14.28 -13.74
CA PRO A 166 8.85 -15.42 -14.61
C PRO A 166 9.43 -15.24 -16.01
N ALA A 167 9.42 -14.03 -16.57
CA ALA A 167 9.99 -13.75 -17.89
C ALA A 167 11.48 -14.07 -17.97
N ARG A 168 12.24 -13.84 -16.88
CA ARG A 168 13.65 -14.22 -16.79
C ARG A 168 13.83 -15.73 -16.65
N LYS A 169 12.99 -16.39 -15.85
CA LYS A 169 13.07 -17.84 -15.61
C LYS A 169 12.78 -18.63 -16.88
N ILE A 170 11.73 -18.26 -17.62
CA ILE A 170 11.30 -18.97 -18.83
C ILE A 170 12.24 -18.71 -20.01
N ALA A 171 12.76 -17.48 -20.19
CA ALA A 171 13.72 -17.19 -21.26
C ALA A 171 15.07 -17.90 -21.10
N LYS A 172 15.38 -18.39 -19.88
CA LYS A 172 16.55 -19.22 -19.60
C LYS A 172 16.27 -20.72 -19.71
N GLN A 173 15.02 -21.17 -19.60
CA GLN A 173 14.68 -22.56 -19.87
C GLN A 173 14.83 -22.81 -21.37
N ASN A 174 15.57 -23.87 -21.72
CA ASN A 174 15.96 -24.18 -23.08
C ASN A 174 14.71 -24.30 -23.97
N VAL A 175 14.47 -23.28 -24.78
CA VAL A 175 13.38 -23.28 -25.76
C VAL A 175 13.55 -24.41 -26.80
N VAL A 176 14.76 -24.96 -26.90
CA VAL A 176 15.09 -26.19 -27.64
C VAL A 176 14.42 -27.44 -27.05
N GLU A 177 14.21 -27.53 -25.73
CA GLU A 177 13.46 -28.64 -25.10
C GLU A 177 11.94 -28.49 -25.31
N ALA A 178 11.42 -27.27 -25.26
CA ALA A 178 10.02 -26.99 -25.58
C ALA A 178 9.65 -27.38 -27.03
N LEU A 179 10.60 -27.25 -27.97
CA LEU A 179 10.46 -27.71 -29.35
C LEU A 179 10.64 -29.23 -29.52
N LYS A 180 11.34 -29.91 -28.61
CA LYS A 180 11.54 -31.38 -28.66
C LYS A 180 10.39 -32.20 -28.08
N GLY A 181 9.31 -31.57 -27.60
CA GLY A 181 8.10 -32.27 -27.16
C GLY A 181 8.29 -33.21 -25.97
N LYS A 182 9.41 -33.12 -25.25
CA LYS A 182 9.59 -33.80 -23.96
C LYS A 182 9.22 -32.84 -22.85
N ILE A 183 7.92 -32.74 -22.61
CA ILE A 183 7.40 -32.27 -21.34
C ILE A 183 7.31 -33.52 -20.48
N ASN A 184 8.27 -33.71 -19.57
CA ASN A 184 8.08 -34.53 -18.39
C ASN A 184 7.71 -33.59 -17.23
#